data_AF-A0A3D6CCB4-F1
#
_entry.id   AF-A0A3D6CCB4-F1
#
_cell.length_a   1.000
_cell.length_b   1.000
_cell.length_c   1.000
_cell.angle_alpha   90.00
_cell.angle_beta   90.00
_cell.angle_gamma   90.00
#
_symmetry.space_group_name_H-M   'P 1'
#
loop_
_entity.id
_entity.type
_entity.pdbx_description
1 polymer ?
#
loop_
_entity_poly.entity_id
_entity_poly.type
_entity_poly.pdbx_seq_one_letter_code
_entity_poly.pdbx_strand_id
1 'polypeptide(L)'
;MLRVFKPALVVLGFAAIFSACEKEYSTENGNDPGTGPIGGCKSCTYQPWCDGSSYTYIDTSAGSATTRNGDIDISGDTTIDGKIYSVTLTNGNRSYHNCTNGVTTVIIYESTTPGAPPEKLVSTFLKENDAVGATWTDVNPTGTGQNIVFEYEIMSKGGSRTVLGVTYNDVIHVKQTSSIEVPIFGLLETSVTDYFYARDIGLIETEIFESLTGTQILHSVLQSYNIP
;
A
#
# COMPACT_ATOMS: atom_id res chain seq x y z
N MET A 1 72.57 -27.50 -15.62
CA MET A 1 71.50 -27.26 -16.63
C MET A 1 70.70 -28.55 -16.77
N LEU A 2 69.52 -28.58 -16.16
CA LEU A 2 68.50 -29.62 -16.38
C LEU A 2 67.14 -28.92 -16.20
N ARG A 3 66.34 -28.91 -17.26
CA ARG A 3 64.99 -28.34 -17.30
C ARG A 3 63.95 -29.46 -17.12
N VAL A 4 62.72 -29.03 -16.81
CA VAL A 4 61.40 -29.70 -16.98
C VAL A 4 61.09 -30.88 -16.04
N PHE A 5 59.89 -31.10 -15.50
CA PHE A 5 58.51 -30.64 -15.72
C PHE A 5 57.75 -30.70 -14.37
N LYS A 6 56.86 -29.76 -14.06
CA LYS A 6 55.89 -29.88 -12.93
C LYS A 6 54.65 -30.65 -13.42
N PRO A 7 54.11 -31.63 -12.68
CA PRO A 7 52.82 -32.22 -13.03
C PRO A 7 51.68 -31.29 -12.60
N ALA A 8 50.88 -30.87 -13.58
CA ALA A 8 49.60 -30.21 -13.38
C ALA A 8 48.56 -31.28 -12.98
N LEU A 9 47.97 -31.15 -11.79
CA LEU A 9 46.81 -31.93 -11.39
C LEU A 9 45.56 -31.13 -11.79
N VAL A 10 44.90 -31.60 -12.84
CA VAL A 10 43.60 -31.10 -13.31
C VAL A 10 42.53 -31.69 -12.40
N VAL A 11 41.82 -30.85 -11.65
CA VAL A 11 40.58 -31.23 -10.96
C VAL A 11 39.42 -30.59 -11.71
N LEU A 12 38.78 -31.38 -12.59
CA LEU A 12 37.38 -31.20 -12.98
C LEU A 12 36.54 -31.37 -11.71
N GLY A 13 35.61 -30.51 -11.32
CA GLY A 13 34.59 -29.88 -12.14
C GLY A 13 33.25 -30.57 -11.87
N PHE A 14 32.64 -30.30 -10.70
CA PHE A 14 31.24 -30.63 -10.41
C PHE A 14 30.70 -29.64 -9.36
N ALA A 15 30.40 -28.42 -9.82
CA ALA A 15 29.53 -27.52 -9.06
C ALA A 15 28.08 -27.86 -9.46
N ALA A 16 27.42 -28.66 -8.63
CA ALA A 16 25.98 -28.84 -8.69
C ALA A 16 25.33 -27.53 -8.24
N ILE A 17 25.04 -26.65 -9.21
CA ILE A 17 24.21 -25.47 -9.01
C ILE A 17 22.80 -26.01 -8.84
N PHE A 18 22.32 -26.10 -7.60
CA PHE A 18 20.90 -26.21 -7.34
C PHE A 18 20.27 -24.89 -7.80
N SER A 19 19.84 -24.84 -9.06
CA SER A 19 18.89 -23.81 -9.49
C SER A 19 17.60 -24.10 -8.73
N ALA A 20 17.36 -23.34 -7.66
CA ALA A 20 16.00 -23.17 -7.19
C ALA A 20 15.18 -22.72 -8.40
N CYS A 21 14.14 -23.48 -8.75
CA CYS A 21 13.11 -23.00 -9.65
C CYS A 21 12.48 -21.77 -8.99
N GLU A 22 12.98 -20.58 -9.30
CA GLU A 22 12.10 -19.42 -9.31
C GLU A 22 11.01 -19.74 -10.32
N LYS A 23 9.77 -19.86 -9.85
CA LYS A 23 8.61 -20.04 -10.72
C LYS A 23 8.60 -18.82 -11.65
N GLU A 24 8.96 -19.03 -12.91
CA GLU A 24 8.92 -17.97 -13.91
C GLU A 24 7.48 -17.45 -14.00
N TYR A 25 7.33 -16.14 -13.78
CA TYR A 25 6.06 -15.47 -13.97
C TYR A 25 5.79 -15.42 -15.47
N SER A 26 4.66 -16.01 -15.87
CA SER A 26 4.17 -15.93 -17.24
C SER A 26 3.82 -14.47 -17.56
N THR A 27 4.49 -13.93 -18.58
CA THR A 27 4.19 -12.63 -19.20
C THR A 27 3.09 -12.74 -20.27
N GLU A 28 2.38 -13.87 -20.36
CA GLU A 28 1.36 -14.10 -21.39
C GLU A 28 0.13 -13.18 -21.27
N ASN A 29 0.02 -12.40 -20.19
CA ASN A 29 -0.82 -11.21 -20.13
C ASN A 29 0.06 -9.97 -20.33
N GLY A 30 0.22 -9.53 -21.57
CA GLY A 30 1.10 -8.42 -21.97
C GLY A 30 0.72 -7.05 -21.40
N ASN A 31 1.00 -6.83 -20.12
CA ASN A 31 0.74 -5.55 -19.45
C ASN A 31 2.07 -4.88 -19.09
N ASP A 32 2.41 -3.82 -19.82
CA ASP A 32 3.17 -2.70 -19.26
C ASP A 32 2.48 -2.32 -17.91
N PRO A 33 3.21 -2.08 -16.81
CA PRO A 33 2.62 -1.81 -15.49
C PRO A 33 1.49 -0.77 -15.52
N GLY A 34 1.48 0.15 -16.48
CA GLY A 34 0.35 1.03 -16.76
C GLY A 34 0.76 2.32 -17.44
N THR A 35 -0.22 3.14 -17.79
CA THR A 35 0.01 4.54 -18.16
C THR A 35 -0.28 5.45 -16.96
N GLY A 36 0.61 6.41 -16.70
CA GLY A 36 0.42 7.46 -15.70
C GLY A 36 -0.50 8.59 -16.19
N PRO A 37 -0.86 9.54 -15.31
CA PRO A 37 -1.93 10.50 -15.55
C PRO A 37 -1.72 11.40 -16.78
N ILE A 38 -2.77 11.59 -17.60
CA ILE A 38 -2.81 12.48 -18.77
C ILE A 38 -3.80 13.64 -18.54
N GLY A 39 -3.69 14.30 -17.38
CA GLY A 39 -4.40 15.55 -17.06
C GLY A 39 -5.88 15.42 -16.72
N GLY A 40 -6.35 16.21 -15.73
CA GLY A 40 -7.75 16.19 -15.25
C GLY A 40 -7.95 15.53 -13.87
N CYS A 41 -6.90 14.91 -13.32
CA CYS A 41 -6.90 14.31 -11.99
C CYS A 41 -6.95 15.34 -10.85
N LYS A 42 -7.57 14.98 -9.73
CA LYS A 42 -7.39 15.73 -8.48
C LYS A 42 -6.01 15.42 -7.90
N SER A 43 -5.22 16.47 -7.67
CA SER A 43 -3.77 16.35 -7.51
C SER A 43 -3.34 15.93 -6.10
N CYS A 44 -2.79 14.73 -5.99
CA CYS A 44 -1.76 14.36 -5.00
C CYS A 44 -0.64 13.65 -5.77
N THR A 45 0.61 14.05 -5.56
CA THR A 45 1.75 13.54 -6.35
C THR A 45 1.95 12.05 -6.13
N TYR A 46 1.73 11.59 -4.91
CA TYR A 46 1.92 10.21 -4.48
C TYR A 46 0.62 9.42 -4.32
N GLN A 47 -0.51 10.04 -4.67
CA GLN A 47 -1.81 9.41 -4.70
C GLN A 47 -2.66 10.12 -5.76
N PRO A 48 -2.33 9.96 -7.05
CA PRO A 48 -3.17 10.50 -8.12
C PRO A 48 -4.58 9.93 -8.00
N TRP A 49 -5.59 10.80 -8.08
CA TRP A 49 -6.99 10.40 -7.95
C TRP A 49 -7.80 10.92 -9.13
N CYS A 50 -8.06 10.02 -10.07
CA CYS A 50 -8.67 10.33 -11.36
C CYS A 50 -9.90 9.47 -11.58
N ASP A 51 -10.91 10.06 -12.21
CA ASP A 51 -12.07 9.32 -12.68
C ASP A 51 -11.65 8.36 -13.79
N GLY A 52 -12.09 7.09 -13.72
CA GLY A 52 -11.70 6.04 -14.65
C GLY A 52 -10.35 5.38 -14.39
N SER A 53 -9.68 5.71 -13.27
CA SER A 53 -8.48 4.96 -12.86
C SER A 53 -8.84 3.51 -12.52
N SER A 54 -7.97 2.57 -12.88
CA SER A 54 -8.11 1.16 -12.51
C SER A 54 -6.80 0.62 -11.95
N TYR A 55 -6.87 -0.15 -10.87
CA TYR A 55 -5.72 -0.79 -10.25
C TYR A 55 -5.99 -2.28 -10.05
N THR A 56 -4.98 -3.11 -10.32
CA THR A 56 -5.01 -4.55 -10.05
C THR A 56 -3.88 -4.89 -9.09
N TYR A 57 -4.23 -5.53 -7.97
CA TYR A 57 -3.30 -5.99 -6.96
C TYR A 57 -3.33 -7.52 -6.86
N ILE A 58 -2.19 -8.10 -6.50
CA ILE A 58 -2.11 -9.48 -6.02
C ILE A 58 -2.06 -9.42 -4.49
N ASP A 59 -3.08 -9.99 -3.86
CA ASP A 59 -3.21 -10.11 -2.42
C ASP A 59 -2.82 -11.52 -1.98
N THR A 60 -1.80 -11.61 -1.14
CA THR A 60 -1.38 -12.85 -0.49
C THR A 60 -1.78 -12.82 0.98
N SER A 61 -2.60 -13.78 1.40
CA SER A 61 -3.02 -13.97 2.79
C SER A 61 -3.01 -15.45 3.13
N ALA A 62 -2.45 -15.82 4.29
CA ALA A 62 -2.35 -17.22 4.73
C ALA A 62 -1.79 -18.18 3.66
N GLY A 63 -0.82 -17.72 2.86
CA GLY A 63 -0.18 -18.51 1.79
C GLY A 63 -0.99 -18.67 0.50
N SER A 64 -2.17 -18.04 0.40
CA SER A 64 -2.99 -18.04 -0.82
C SER A 64 -2.94 -16.68 -1.49
N ALA A 65 -2.72 -16.67 -2.81
CA ALA A 65 -2.72 -15.47 -3.63
C ALA A 65 -4.05 -15.31 -4.38
N THR A 66 -4.60 -14.10 -4.38
CA THR A 66 -5.81 -13.73 -5.11
C THR A 66 -5.62 -12.40 -5.82
N THR A 67 -6.36 -12.16 -6.90
CA THR A 67 -6.33 -10.89 -7.64
C THR A 67 -7.47 -10.00 -7.18
N ARG A 68 -7.15 -8.76 -6.81
CA ARG A 68 -8.11 -7.73 -6.44
C ARG A 68 -8.05 -6.59 -7.46
N ASN A 69 -9.18 -6.28 -8.08
CA ASN A 69 -9.33 -5.10 -8.94
C ASN A 69 -9.92 -3.93 -8.14
N GLY A 70 -9.61 -2.71 -8.54
CA GLY A 70 -10.16 -1.49 -7.98
C GLY A 70 -10.35 -0.46 -9.09
N ASP A 71 -11.60 -0.33 -9.56
CA ASP A 71 -12.00 0.68 -10.53
C ASP A 71 -12.53 1.90 -9.79
N ILE A 72 -11.99 3.08 -10.09
CA ILE A 72 -12.32 4.36 -9.48
C ILE A 72 -13.28 5.13 -10.39
N ASP A 73 -14.45 5.47 -9.85
CA ASP A 73 -15.43 6.38 -10.46
C ASP A 73 -15.65 7.58 -9.53
N ILE A 74 -15.40 8.80 -10.04
CA ILE A 74 -15.63 10.05 -9.32
C ILE A 74 -16.97 10.63 -9.76
N SER A 75 -18.00 10.37 -8.96
CA SER A 75 -19.37 10.81 -9.22
C SER A 75 -19.65 12.31 -8.97
N GLY A 76 -18.69 13.04 -8.40
CA GLY A 76 -18.79 14.47 -8.13
C GLY A 76 -18.14 14.88 -6.82
N ASP A 77 -18.50 16.06 -6.30
CA ASP A 77 -17.93 16.63 -5.09
C ASP A 77 -18.97 16.79 -3.99
N THR A 78 -18.52 16.72 -2.74
CA THR A 78 -19.30 17.03 -1.54
C THR A 78 -18.48 17.85 -0.55
N THR A 79 -19.14 18.46 0.43
CA THR A 79 -18.47 19.12 1.55
C THR A 79 -18.77 18.38 2.84
N ILE A 80 -17.73 17.92 3.53
CA ILE A 80 -17.81 17.27 4.84
C ILE A 80 -16.93 18.06 5.80
N ASP A 81 -17.49 18.49 6.93
CA ASP A 81 -16.78 19.27 7.96
C ASP A 81 -16.04 20.50 7.39
N GLY A 82 -16.62 21.16 6.39
CA GLY A 82 -16.05 22.35 5.74
C GLY A 82 -14.92 22.08 4.75
N LYS A 83 -14.59 20.82 4.46
CA LYS A 83 -13.61 20.42 3.43
C LYS A 83 -14.32 19.78 2.24
N ILE A 84 -13.83 20.06 1.03
CA ILE A 84 -14.36 19.48 -0.21
C ILE A 84 -13.74 18.10 -0.42
N TYR A 85 -14.58 17.08 -0.61
CA TYR A 85 -14.17 15.72 -0.94
C TYR A 85 -14.74 15.31 -2.30
N SER A 86 -13.97 14.56 -3.09
CA SER A 86 -14.49 13.81 -4.23
C SER A 86 -15.28 12.61 -3.73
N VAL A 87 -16.53 12.50 -4.15
CA VAL A 87 -17.38 11.34 -3.92
C VAL A 87 -16.94 10.24 -4.87
N THR A 88 -16.28 9.22 -4.33
CA THR A 88 -15.66 8.15 -5.10
C THR A 88 -16.40 6.84 -4.92
N LEU A 89 -16.52 6.07 -6.00
CA LEU A 89 -16.98 4.70 -6.01
C LEU A 89 -15.80 3.81 -6.40
N THR A 90 -15.43 2.87 -5.53
CA THR A 90 -14.44 1.82 -5.82
C THR A 90 -15.16 0.50 -5.93
N ASN A 91 -15.28 -0.03 -7.15
CA ASN A 91 -16.12 -1.19 -7.45
C ASN A 91 -17.55 -1.07 -6.87
N GLY A 92 -18.11 0.15 -6.91
CA GLY A 92 -19.43 0.47 -6.35
C GLY A 92 -19.46 0.79 -4.85
N ASN A 93 -18.38 0.58 -4.09
CA ASN A 93 -18.29 0.98 -2.68
C ASN A 93 -17.96 2.47 -2.57
N ARG A 94 -18.74 3.20 -1.77
CA ARG A 94 -18.63 4.66 -1.66
C ARG A 94 -17.60 5.08 -0.61
N SER A 95 -16.71 5.98 -1.02
CA SER A 95 -15.78 6.69 -0.15
C SER A 95 -15.71 8.17 -0.53
N TYR A 96 -15.06 8.97 0.30
CA TYR A 96 -14.89 10.41 0.08
C TYR A 96 -13.40 10.73 0.16
N HIS A 97 -12.81 11.14 -0.95
CA HIS A 97 -11.38 11.37 -1.08
C HIS A 97 -11.08 12.87 -1.11
N ASN A 98 -10.15 13.32 -0.27
CA ASN A 98 -9.59 14.66 -0.35
C ASN A 98 -8.07 14.54 -0.47
N CYS A 99 -7.51 15.32 -1.39
CA CYS A 99 -6.10 15.69 -1.30
C CYS A 99 -6.00 17.21 -1.35
N THR A 100 -5.39 17.78 -0.31
CA THR A 100 -5.12 19.22 -0.24
C THR A 100 -3.73 19.44 0.34
N ASN A 101 -2.89 20.19 -0.37
CA ASN A 101 -1.54 20.54 0.10
C ASN A 101 -0.68 19.32 0.48
N GLY A 102 -0.80 18.23 -0.30
CA GLY A 102 -0.06 16.99 -0.07
C GLY A 102 -0.55 16.14 1.11
N VAL A 103 -1.69 16.49 1.72
CA VAL A 103 -2.36 15.67 2.73
C VAL A 103 -3.49 14.92 2.06
N THR A 104 -3.40 13.60 2.05
CA THR A 104 -4.42 12.70 1.52
C THR A 104 -5.27 12.15 2.65
N THR A 105 -6.59 12.32 2.54
CA THR A 105 -7.56 11.82 3.51
C THR A 105 -8.69 11.10 2.78
N VAL A 106 -9.07 9.92 3.28
CA VAL A 106 -10.28 9.21 2.87
C VAL A 106 -11.23 9.10 4.05
N ILE A 107 -12.51 9.31 3.76
CA ILE A 107 -13.61 9.02 4.66
C ILE A 107 -14.43 7.87 4.10
N ILE A 108 -14.74 6.89 4.95
CA ILE A 108 -15.74 5.86 4.68
C ILE A 108 -16.81 5.90 5.77
N TYR A 109 -18.01 5.42 5.42
CA TYR A 109 -19.09 5.23 6.38
C TYR A 109 -19.39 3.75 6.46
N GLU A 110 -18.94 3.10 7.52
CA GLU A 110 -19.08 1.65 7.70
C GLU A 110 -19.64 1.32 9.08
N SER A 111 -20.31 0.17 9.17
CA SER A 111 -20.79 -0.34 10.44
C SER A 111 -19.66 -1.11 11.11
N THR A 112 -19.09 -0.55 12.19
CA THR A 112 -18.03 -1.20 12.98
C THR A 112 -18.56 -2.36 13.83
N THR A 113 -19.88 -2.48 13.98
CA THR A 113 -20.56 -3.50 14.79
C THR A 113 -21.80 -4.02 14.05
N PRO A 114 -21.98 -5.35 13.87
CA PRO A 114 -23.16 -5.88 13.17
C PRO A 114 -24.48 -5.34 13.71
N GLY A 115 -25.27 -4.70 12.83
CA GLY A 115 -26.57 -4.11 13.18
C GLY A 115 -26.52 -2.68 13.73
N ALA A 116 -25.33 -2.09 13.93
CA ALA A 116 -25.17 -0.69 14.28
C ALA A 116 -25.26 0.22 13.04
N PRO A 117 -25.70 1.49 13.20
CA PRO A 117 -25.65 2.46 12.12
C PRO A 117 -24.21 2.67 11.62
N PRO A 118 -24.01 3.02 10.33
CA PRO A 118 -22.69 3.35 9.81
C PRO A 118 -22.06 4.53 10.53
N GLU A 119 -20.76 4.44 10.79
CA GLU A 119 -19.96 5.44 11.48
C GLU A 119 -18.93 6.05 10.54
N LYS A 120 -18.62 7.33 10.78
CA LYS A 120 -17.62 8.05 9.99
C LYS A 120 -16.22 7.58 10.43
N LEU A 121 -15.53 6.87 9.54
CA LEU A 121 -14.12 6.54 9.70
C LEU A 121 -13.29 7.46 8.81
N VAL A 122 -12.27 8.07 9.39
CA VAL A 122 -11.32 8.98 8.74
C VAL A 122 -9.94 8.33 8.76
N SER A 123 -9.28 8.31 7.59
CA SER A 123 -7.89 7.91 7.46
C SER A 123 -7.13 8.96 6.64
N THR A 124 -6.11 9.54 7.27
CA THR A 124 -5.15 10.48 6.69
C THR A 124 -3.89 9.71 6.34
N PHE A 125 -3.95 8.74 5.43
CA PHE A 125 -2.87 7.77 5.25
C PHE A 125 -1.58 8.33 4.62
N LEU A 126 -1.56 9.58 4.12
CA LEU A 126 -0.37 10.15 3.51
C LEU A 126 -0.27 11.68 3.68
N LYS A 127 0.90 12.14 4.13
CA LYS A 127 1.32 13.56 4.13
C LYS A 127 2.60 13.74 3.31
N GLU A 128 2.48 13.78 1.99
CA GLU A 128 3.61 13.66 1.06
C GLU A 128 4.63 14.81 1.16
N ASN A 129 4.27 15.95 1.76
CA ASN A 129 5.15 17.10 1.94
C ASN A 129 5.93 17.06 3.25
N ASP A 130 5.51 16.24 4.21
CA ASP A 130 6.16 16.16 5.52
C ASP A 130 7.52 15.45 5.42
N ALA A 131 8.40 15.72 6.39
CA ALA A 131 9.73 15.15 6.45
C ALA A 131 9.70 13.69 6.95
N VAL A 132 10.78 12.94 6.69
CA VAL A 132 11.00 11.63 7.33
C VAL A 132 10.99 11.79 8.86
N GLY A 133 10.33 10.87 9.55
CA GLY A 133 10.09 10.90 11.00
C GLY A 133 8.89 11.75 11.43
N ALA A 134 8.17 12.40 10.51
CA ALA A 134 6.93 13.09 10.84
C ALA A 134 5.85 12.07 11.23
N THR A 135 5.10 12.38 12.29
CA THR A 135 4.02 11.54 12.82
C THR A 135 2.69 12.27 12.89
N TRP A 136 1.59 11.52 12.79
CA TRP A 136 0.25 12.05 13.03
C TRP A 136 -0.71 10.92 13.43
N THR A 137 -1.89 11.31 13.92
CA THR A 137 -2.86 10.37 14.47
C THR A 137 -4.26 10.70 13.96
N ASP A 138 -5.02 9.67 13.59
CA ASP A 138 -6.47 9.73 13.44
C ASP A 138 -7.13 8.94 14.57
N VAL A 139 -8.14 9.54 15.21
CA VAL A 139 -8.93 8.91 16.27
C VAL A 139 -10.35 8.73 15.76
N ASN A 140 -10.77 7.48 15.62
CA ASN A 140 -12.04 7.07 15.07
C ASN A 140 -12.91 6.46 16.17
N PRO A 141 -13.96 7.16 16.65
CA PRO A 141 -14.86 6.60 17.64
C PRO A 141 -15.66 5.43 17.04
N THR A 142 -15.89 4.41 17.88
CA THR A 142 -16.74 3.28 17.57
C THR A 142 -18.07 3.39 18.30
N GLY A 143 -19.10 2.71 17.78
CA GLY A 143 -20.46 2.74 18.34
C GLY A 143 -20.59 2.10 19.71
N THR A 144 -19.52 1.45 20.18
CA THR A 144 -19.38 0.84 21.50
C THR A 144 -18.75 1.77 22.54
N GLY A 145 -18.42 3.02 22.16
CA GLY A 145 -17.76 3.99 23.03
C GLY A 145 -16.26 3.77 23.19
N GLN A 146 -15.64 2.99 22.30
CA GLN A 146 -14.19 2.82 22.19
C GLN A 146 -13.66 3.69 21.04
N ASN A 147 -12.34 3.87 20.98
CA ASN A 147 -11.70 4.52 19.84
C ASN A 147 -10.79 3.53 19.12
N ILE A 148 -10.86 3.52 17.80
CA ILE A 148 -9.80 2.98 16.94
C ILE A 148 -8.84 4.13 16.68
N VAL A 149 -7.56 3.92 16.96
CA VAL A 149 -6.51 4.91 16.80
C VAL A 149 -5.55 4.44 15.72
N PHE A 150 -5.34 5.27 14.70
CA PHE A 150 -4.33 5.06 13.68
C PHE A 150 -3.18 6.05 13.89
N GLU A 151 -2.01 5.54 14.24
CA GLU A 151 -0.78 6.33 14.36
C GLU A 151 0.09 6.10 13.14
N TYR A 152 0.48 7.17 12.47
CA TYR A 152 1.25 7.12 11.23
C TYR A 152 2.63 7.74 11.41
N GLU A 153 3.62 7.25 10.66
CA GLU A 153 4.97 7.78 10.58
C GLU A 153 5.52 7.68 9.15
N ILE A 154 6.18 8.74 8.66
CA ILE A 154 6.98 8.68 7.43
C ILE A 154 8.31 8.00 7.73
N MET A 155 8.48 6.76 7.30
CA MET A 155 9.70 5.97 7.54
C MET A 155 10.82 6.33 6.57
N SER A 156 10.51 6.60 5.31
CA SER A 156 11.49 7.00 4.30
C SER A 156 10.84 7.69 3.09
N LYS A 157 11.65 8.42 2.30
CA LYS A 157 11.23 9.12 1.07
C LYS A 157 12.33 9.09 0.01
N GLY A 158 11.95 9.12 -1.26
CA GLY A 158 12.87 9.25 -2.40
C GLY A 158 13.66 7.97 -2.72
N GLY A 159 13.35 6.85 -2.05
CA GLY A 159 13.96 5.56 -2.31
C GLY A 159 13.39 4.88 -3.55
N SER A 160 13.87 3.66 -3.85
CA SER A 160 13.24 2.78 -4.84
C SER A 160 12.67 1.53 -4.16
N ARG A 161 11.63 0.95 -4.77
CA ARG A 161 11.02 -0.31 -4.34
C ARG A 161 10.75 -1.15 -5.58
N THR A 162 11.17 -2.41 -5.55
CA THR A 162 10.88 -3.37 -6.63
C THR A 162 9.72 -4.25 -6.22
N VAL A 163 8.66 -4.25 -7.02
CA VAL A 163 7.44 -5.04 -6.80
C VAL A 163 7.14 -5.81 -8.08
N LEU A 164 6.98 -7.14 -7.98
CA LEU A 164 6.75 -8.03 -9.12
C LEU A 164 7.75 -7.84 -10.29
N GLY A 165 9.01 -7.54 -9.97
CA GLY A 165 10.07 -7.30 -10.96
C GLY A 165 10.10 -5.90 -11.58
N VAL A 166 9.14 -5.03 -11.24
CA VAL A 166 9.10 -3.62 -11.66
C VAL A 166 9.69 -2.75 -10.56
N THR A 167 10.69 -1.93 -10.90
CA THR A 167 11.29 -0.97 -9.97
C THR A 167 10.60 0.38 -10.06
N TYR A 168 9.99 0.79 -8.96
CA TYR A 168 9.40 2.10 -8.77
C TYR A 168 10.41 3.01 -8.07
N ASN A 169 10.66 4.19 -8.64
CA ASN A 169 11.53 5.20 -8.05
C ASN A 169 10.72 6.25 -7.30
N ASP A 170 11.41 7.06 -6.52
CA ASP A 170 10.83 8.14 -5.72
C ASP A 170 9.66 7.63 -4.87
N VAL A 171 9.89 6.62 -4.02
CA VAL A 171 8.87 6.00 -3.17
C VAL A 171 8.83 6.64 -1.77
N ILE A 172 7.62 6.80 -1.22
CA ILE A 172 7.38 7.14 0.20
C ILE A 172 6.93 5.88 0.93
N HIS A 173 7.58 5.59 2.06
CA HIS A 173 7.18 4.53 2.98
C HIS A 173 6.52 5.15 4.21
N VAL A 174 5.26 4.78 4.45
CA VAL A 174 4.49 5.17 5.64
C VAL A 174 4.21 3.93 6.47
N LYS A 175 4.53 3.99 7.76
CA LYS A 175 4.10 2.98 8.74
C LYS A 175 2.83 3.47 9.43
N GLN A 176 1.86 2.58 9.62
CA GLN A 176 0.67 2.80 10.44
C GLN A 176 0.65 1.76 11.56
N THR A 177 0.49 2.20 12.80
CA THR A 177 0.11 1.34 13.93
C THR A 177 -1.38 1.54 14.21
N SER A 178 -2.14 0.44 14.22
CA SER A 178 -3.57 0.47 14.55
C SER A 178 -3.78 -0.04 15.97
N SER A 179 -4.49 0.72 16.78
CA SER A 179 -4.76 0.39 18.18
C SER A 179 -6.23 0.55 18.54
N ILE A 180 -6.70 -0.18 19.54
CA ILE A 180 -8.01 0.02 20.15
C ILE A 180 -7.82 0.57 21.56
N GLU A 181 -8.54 1.63 21.90
CA GLU A 181 -8.60 2.14 23.26
C GLU A 181 -9.52 1.27 24.12
N VAL A 182 -8.94 0.63 25.14
CA VAL A 182 -9.66 -0.20 26.09
C VAL A 182 -9.68 0.49 27.46
N PRO A 183 -10.87 0.66 28.07
CA PRO A 183 -10.97 1.19 29.42
C PRO A 183 -10.03 0.45 30.37
N ILE A 184 -9.31 1.19 31.22
CA ILE A 184 -8.35 0.68 32.22
C ILE A 184 -7.00 0.20 31.64
N PHE A 185 -6.97 -0.36 30.42
CA PHE A 185 -5.75 -0.91 29.81
C PHE A 185 -5.02 0.05 28.87
N GLY A 186 -5.67 1.14 28.42
CA GLY A 186 -5.09 2.10 27.49
C GLY A 186 -5.16 1.60 26.04
N LEU A 187 -4.18 1.98 25.22
CA LEU A 187 -4.11 1.57 23.82
C LEU A 187 -3.54 0.16 23.70
N LEU A 188 -4.31 -0.73 23.09
CA LEU A 188 -3.84 -2.06 22.69
C LEU A 188 -3.57 -2.06 21.19
N GLU A 189 -2.31 -2.23 20.80
CA GLU A 189 -1.93 -2.38 19.40
C GLU A 189 -2.53 -3.68 18.84
N THR A 190 -3.10 -3.58 17.64
CA THR A 190 -3.78 -4.68 16.95
C THR A 190 -3.04 -5.08 15.68
N SER A 191 -2.50 -4.11 14.95
CA SER A 191 -1.73 -4.34 13.74
C SER A 191 -0.73 -3.25 13.47
N VAL A 192 0.28 -3.59 12.69
CA VAL A 192 1.22 -2.67 12.04
C VAL A 192 1.06 -2.86 10.55
N THR A 193 0.95 -1.76 9.80
CA THR A 193 0.86 -1.75 8.35
C THR A 193 1.95 -0.89 7.75
N ASP A 194 2.66 -1.43 6.78
CA ASP A 194 3.62 -0.70 5.94
C ASP A 194 2.98 -0.41 4.58
N TYR A 195 2.94 0.87 4.21
CA TYR A 195 2.46 1.34 2.91
C TYR A 195 3.60 1.93 2.11
N PHE A 196 3.69 1.55 0.83
CA PHE A 196 4.67 2.10 -0.11
C PHE A 196 3.92 2.82 -1.24
N TYR A 197 4.14 4.12 -1.38
CA TYR A 197 3.53 4.95 -2.41
C TYR A 197 4.59 5.40 -3.42
N ALA A 198 4.38 5.09 -4.69
CA ALA A 198 5.23 5.59 -5.78
C ALA A 198 4.68 6.89 -6.36
N ARG A 199 5.60 7.79 -6.71
CA ARG A 199 5.30 9.04 -7.39
C ARG A 199 4.51 8.79 -8.67
N ASP A 200 3.47 9.61 -8.90
CA ASP A 200 2.58 9.60 -10.06
C ASP A 200 1.80 8.30 -10.29
N ILE A 201 1.81 7.38 -9.32
CA ILE A 201 1.17 6.05 -9.42
C ILE A 201 0.21 5.83 -8.26
N GLY A 202 0.66 6.06 -7.02
CA GLY A 202 -0.10 5.73 -5.82
C GLY A 202 0.50 4.57 -5.04
N LEU A 203 -0.35 3.88 -4.28
CA LEU A 203 0.02 2.70 -3.51
C LEU A 203 0.53 1.58 -4.42
N ILE A 204 1.76 1.11 -4.18
CA ILE A 204 2.38 0.01 -4.93
C ILE A 204 2.49 -1.28 -4.11
N GLU A 205 2.50 -1.17 -2.78
CA GLU A 205 2.62 -2.31 -1.88
C GLU A 205 2.06 -1.98 -0.49
N THR A 206 1.41 -2.97 0.12
CA THR A 206 0.97 -2.95 1.52
C THR A 206 1.35 -4.26 2.21
N GLU A 207 1.94 -4.16 3.39
CA GLU A 207 2.21 -5.30 4.27
C GLU A 207 1.51 -5.08 5.61
N ILE A 208 0.61 -5.98 6.01
CA ILE A 208 -0.10 -5.91 7.29
C ILE A 208 0.37 -7.06 8.18
N PHE A 209 0.78 -6.71 9.40
CA PHE A 209 1.20 -7.65 10.43
C PHE A 209 0.30 -7.52 11.66
N GLU A 210 -0.04 -8.65 12.27
CA GLU A 210 -0.73 -8.69 13.56
C GLU A 210 0.26 -8.36 14.70
N SER A 211 -0.08 -7.44 15.59
CA SER A 211 0.89 -6.86 16.55
C SER A 211 1.35 -7.84 17.64
N LEU A 212 0.54 -8.83 18.03
CA LEU A 212 0.89 -9.74 19.13
C LEU A 212 1.88 -10.83 18.70
N THR A 213 1.69 -11.36 17.49
CA THR A 213 2.40 -12.53 16.97
C THR A 213 3.41 -12.15 15.88
N GLY A 214 3.30 -10.96 15.29
CA GLY A 214 4.07 -10.55 14.11
C GLY A 214 3.69 -11.31 12.84
N THR A 215 2.56 -12.03 12.85
CA THR A 215 2.11 -12.81 11.69
C THR A 215 1.66 -11.88 10.58
N GLN A 216 2.13 -12.11 9.35
CA GLN A 216 1.66 -11.38 8.18
C GLN A 216 0.22 -11.77 7.87
N ILE A 217 -0.69 -10.80 7.98
CA ILE A 217 -2.12 -10.92 7.67
C ILE A 217 -2.31 -10.81 6.16
N LEU A 218 -1.66 -9.82 5.55
CA LEU A 218 -1.81 -9.48 4.14
C LEU A 218 -0.50 -8.95 3.56
N HIS A 219 -0.19 -9.38 2.34
CA HIS A 219 0.78 -8.75 1.45
C HIS A 219 0.07 -8.42 0.14
N SER A 220 -0.10 -7.13 -0.15
CA SER A 220 -0.75 -6.64 -1.36
C SER A 220 0.29 -5.97 -2.24
N VAL A 221 0.40 -6.36 -3.49
CA VAL A 221 1.37 -5.81 -4.45
C VAL A 221 0.69 -5.37 -5.74
N LEU A 222 1.06 -4.21 -6.27
CA LEU A 222 0.51 -3.69 -7.52
C LEU A 222 0.99 -4.52 -8.71
N GLN A 223 0.03 -5.07 -9.45
CA GLN A 223 0.25 -5.85 -10.66
C GLN A 223 0.16 -4.98 -11.92
N SER A 224 -0.89 -4.17 -12.00
CA SER A 224 -1.10 -3.25 -13.13
C SER A 224 -1.98 -2.08 -12.71
N TYR A 225 -1.86 -0.97 -13.44
CA TYR A 225 -2.67 0.22 -13.25
C TYR A 225 -3.01 0.87 -14.60
N ASN A 226 -4.02 1.73 -14.58
CA ASN A 226 -4.30 2.70 -15.63
C ASN A 226 -4.77 3.97 -14.94
N ILE A 227 -4.10 5.09 -15.20
CA ILE A 227 -4.44 6.39 -14.66
C ILE A 227 -4.66 7.30 -15.87
N PRO A 228 -5.90 7.75 -16.14
CA PRO A 228 -6.23 8.56 -17.31
C PRO A 228 -5.51 9.90 -17.39
#